data_AF-A0A0F9FR45-F1
#
_entry.id   AF-A0A0F9FR45-F1
#
_cell.length_a   1.000
_cell.length_b   1.000
_cell.length_c   1.000
_cell.angle_alpha   90.00
_cell.angle_beta   90.00
_cell.angle_gamma   90.00
#
_symmetry.space_group_name_H-M   'P 1'
#
loop_
_entity.id
_entity.type
_entity.pdbx_description
1 polymer ?
#
loop_
_entity_poly.entity_id
_entity_poly.type
_entity_poly.pdbx_seq_one_letter_code
_entity_poly.pdbx_strand_id
1 'polypeptide(L)'
;MRPVDGPITTDFFEPRSLATVKKLKDLTLSPAERQRLEDLLHDHGAVDLGTMQGTPIKAPESGAVFAWCAYRTAAGIYWPDTPRINGKSNTFRNYFYDTFGGVLILHTDKLTHVITHSYGNQLFNKDIFPDVRYHEEGKQTRFPLHAIYTTPIIVERGDTIGYVGNQGQSTAPHVHWEIHHGRAWERWEDRINPARWAG
;
A
#
# COMPACT_ATOMS: atom_id res chain seq x y z
N MET A 1 15.13 -8.41 5.87
CA MET A 1 15.72 -7.13 6.32
C MET A 1 14.63 -6.08 6.25
N ARG A 2 14.71 -5.01 7.05
CA ARG A 2 13.74 -3.92 6.94
C ARG A 2 14.00 -3.10 5.67
N PRO A 3 12.95 -2.55 5.03
CA PRO A 3 13.13 -1.66 3.89
C PRO A 3 13.82 -0.34 4.26
N VAL A 4 13.70 0.10 5.50
CA VAL A 4 14.40 1.28 6.03
C VAL A 4 14.86 1.03 7.46
N ASP A 5 15.94 1.69 7.87
CA ASP A 5 16.41 1.69 9.25
C ASP A 5 15.73 2.82 10.04
N GLY A 6 14.50 2.56 10.46
CA GLY A 6 13.67 3.46 11.25
C GLY A 6 12.99 2.73 12.41
N PRO A 7 12.63 3.44 13.49
CA PRO A 7 11.82 2.87 14.56
C PRO A 7 10.44 2.44 14.04
N ILE A 8 9.88 1.40 14.67
CA ILE A 8 8.48 1.05 14.48
C ILE A 8 7.65 2.17 15.13
N THR A 9 6.86 2.88 14.34
CA THR A 9 5.95 3.94 14.83
C THR A 9 4.52 3.46 14.99
N THR A 10 4.15 2.42 14.24
CA THR A 10 2.84 1.75 14.31
C THR A 10 3.08 0.25 14.20
N ASP A 11 2.58 -0.54 15.15
CA ASP A 11 2.73 -2.00 15.14
C ASP A 11 1.66 -2.70 14.29
N PHE A 12 1.93 -3.94 13.88
CA PHE A 12 1.02 -4.77 13.11
C PHE A 12 -0.36 -4.96 13.77
N PHE A 13 -0.37 -5.15 15.09
CA PHE A 13 -1.60 -5.37 15.87
C PHE A 13 -2.18 -4.07 16.43
N GLU A 14 -1.74 -2.91 15.94
CA GLU A 14 -2.28 -1.64 16.39
C GLU A 14 -3.71 -1.45 15.84
N PRO A 15 -4.75 -1.31 16.70
CA PRO A 15 -6.13 -1.24 16.24
C PRO A 15 -6.40 0.05 15.44
N ARG A 16 -6.84 -0.08 14.19
CA ARG A 16 -7.22 1.06 13.33
C ARG A 16 -8.66 1.49 13.58
N SER A 17 -8.96 2.17 14.69
CA SER A 17 -10.33 2.66 14.95
C SER A 17 -10.54 3.55 16.19
N LEU A 18 -9.93 4.73 16.29
CA LEU A 18 -10.18 5.61 17.45
C LEU A 18 -11.12 6.79 17.20
N ALA A 19 -11.25 7.32 15.98
CA ALA A 19 -12.10 8.49 15.75
C ALA A 19 -13.57 8.12 15.42
N THR A 20 -13.78 7.15 14.53
CA THR A 20 -15.11 6.77 14.03
C THR A 20 -15.84 5.83 14.99
N VAL A 21 -15.15 4.84 15.54
CA VAL A 21 -15.75 3.87 16.47
C VAL A 21 -16.09 4.48 17.82
N LYS A 22 -15.28 5.44 18.32
CA LYS A 22 -15.57 6.14 19.58
C LYS A 22 -16.83 7.01 19.50
N LYS A 23 -17.19 7.50 18.31
CA LYS A 23 -18.48 8.17 18.06
C LYS A 23 -19.66 7.21 17.92
N LEU A 24 -19.41 5.97 17.50
CA LEU A 24 -20.44 4.99 17.18
C LEU A 24 -20.78 4.04 18.35
N LYS A 25 -19.85 3.84 19.30
CA LYS A 25 -20.06 2.99 20.49
C LYS A 25 -21.20 3.48 21.41
N ASP A 26 -21.52 4.77 21.34
CA ASP A 26 -22.60 5.38 22.14
C ASP A 26 -23.96 5.37 21.43
N LEU A 27 -24.05 4.81 20.22
CA LEU A 27 -25.29 4.72 19.46
C LEU A 27 -25.98 3.36 19.63
N THR A 28 -27.30 3.37 19.70
CA THR A 28 -28.11 2.15 19.56
C THR A 28 -28.10 1.74 18.09
N LEU A 29 -27.32 0.71 17.75
CA LEU A 29 -27.13 0.23 16.39
C LEU A 29 -27.97 -1.01 16.12
N SER A 30 -28.52 -1.12 14.91
CA SER A 30 -29.09 -2.37 14.41
C SER A 30 -28.00 -3.45 14.26
N PRO A 31 -28.35 -4.75 14.20
CA PRO A 31 -27.39 -5.84 13.99
C PRO A 31 -26.52 -5.66 12.73
N ALA A 32 -27.10 -5.15 11.63
CA ALA A 32 -26.36 -4.91 10.39
C ALA A 32 -25.35 -3.75 10.51
N GLU A 33 -25.70 -2.69 11.23
CA GLU A 33 -24.79 -1.58 11.51
C GLU A 33 -23.67 -1.98 12.47
N ARG A 34 -23.96 -2.85 13.44
CA ARG A 34 -22.95 -3.43 14.33
C ARG A 34 -21.96 -4.31 13.56
N GLN A 35 -22.44 -5.21 12.70
CA GLN A 35 -21.58 -6.02 11.84
C GLN A 35 -20.68 -5.14 10.97
N ARG A 36 -21.25 -4.10 10.34
CA ARG A 36 -20.48 -3.15 9.53
C ARG A 36 -19.43 -2.39 10.35
N LEU A 37 -19.70 -2.11 11.62
CA LEU A 37 -18.75 -1.51 12.55
C LEU A 37 -17.62 -2.46 12.92
N GLU A 38 -17.94 -3.73 13.17
CA GLU A 38 -16.97 -4.79 13.42
C GLU A 38 -16.10 -5.03 12.19
N ASP A 39 -16.64 -4.96 10.97
CA ASP A 39 -15.87 -5.04 9.74
C ASP A 39 -14.93 -3.83 9.53
N LEU A 40 -15.26 -2.68 10.15
CA LEU A 40 -14.38 -1.49 10.16
C LEU A 40 -13.30 -1.58 11.25
N LEU A 41 -13.50 -2.42 12.27
CA LEU A 41 -12.49 -2.74 13.28
C LEU A 41 -11.49 -3.74 12.70
N HIS A 42 -10.32 -3.24 12.32
CA HIS A 42 -9.21 -4.10 11.93
C HIS A 42 -7.93 -3.62 12.61
N ASP A 43 -7.01 -4.55 12.83
CA ASP A 43 -5.64 -4.17 13.17
C ASP A 43 -4.94 -3.64 11.92
N HIS A 44 -3.84 -2.93 12.16
CA HIS A 44 -3.10 -2.26 11.11
C HIS A 44 -2.69 -3.20 9.96
N GLY A 45 -2.31 -4.44 10.27
CA GLY A 45 -1.96 -5.44 9.26
C GLY A 45 -0.68 -5.12 8.49
N ALA A 46 0.14 -4.23 9.04
CA ALA A 46 1.37 -3.69 8.48
C ALA A 46 2.24 -3.10 9.59
N VAL A 47 3.51 -2.84 9.30
CA VAL A 47 4.40 -2.11 10.22
C VAL A 47 4.76 -0.77 9.60
N ASP A 48 4.59 0.30 10.37
CA ASP A 48 5.09 1.62 9.98
C ASP A 48 6.49 1.83 10.53
N LEU A 49 7.43 2.15 9.63
CA LEU A 49 8.80 2.48 9.95
C LEU A 49 9.01 3.98 9.73
N GLY A 50 9.01 4.75 10.81
CA GLY A 50 9.19 6.20 10.77
C GLY A 50 10.61 6.57 10.36
N THR A 51 10.76 7.43 9.37
CA THR A 51 12.08 7.94 8.95
C THR A 51 11.95 9.21 8.11
N MET A 52 13.07 9.83 7.73
CA MET A 52 13.06 11.08 6.97
C MET A 52 12.58 10.87 5.53
N GLN A 53 11.83 11.84 5.00
CA GLN A 53 11.51 11.92 3.58
C GLN A 53 12.81 11.89 2.73
N GLY A 54 12.78 11.13 1.64
CA GLY A 54 13.93 10.98 0.75
C GLY A 54 14.93 9.92 1.20
N THR A 55 14.72 9.27 2.34
CA THR A 55 15.53 8.11 2.75
C THR A 55 15.40 6.98 1.71
N PRO A 56 16.49 6.36 1.24
CA PRO A 56 16.39 5.23 0.31
C PRO A 56 15.64 4.05 0.92
N ILE A 57 14.65 3.54 0.20
CA ILE A 57 13.94 2.31 0.54
C ILE A 57 14.71 1.15 -0.09
N LYS A 58 15.07 0.17 0.73
CA LYS A 58 15.83 -1.02 0.34
C LYS A 58 14.91 -2.21 0.07
N ALA A 59 15.27 -3.03 -0.90
CA ALA A 59 14.59 -4.29 -1.16
C ALA A 59 14.75 -5.24 0.04
N PRO A 60 13.65 -5.65 0.72
CA PRO A 60 13.74 -6.58 1.86
C PRO A 60 14.18 -7.99 1.46
N GLU A 61 13.97 -8.37 0.20
CA GLU A 61 14.36 -9.64 -0.45
C GLU A 61 14.74 -9.40 -1.91
N SER A 62 15.43 -10.37 -2.52
CA SER A 62 15.63 -10.40 -3.97
C SER A 62 14.32 -10.80 -4.67
N GLY A 63 14.04 -10.19 -5.82
CA GLY A 63 12.80 -10.46 -6.55
C GLY A 63 12.51 -9.46 -7.66
N ALA A 64 11.27 -9.47 -8.13
CA ALA A 64 10.79 -8.56 -9.16
C ALA A 64 9.99 -7.42 -8.52
N VAL A 65 10.49 -6.19 -8.63
CA VAL A 65 9.83 -4.99 -8.09
C VAL A 65 9.26 -4.13 -9.21
N PHE A 66 8.07 -3.58 -9.00
CA PHE A 66 7.51 -2.54 -9.85
C PHE A 66 6.88 -1.43 -9.01
N ALA A 67 6.86 -0.22 -9.56
CA ALA A 67 6.23 0.93 -8.96
C ALA A 67 4.84 1.16 -9.56
N TRP A 68 3.95 1.67 -8.72
CA TRP A 68 2.57 1.94 -9.08
C TRP A 68 2.05 3.21 -8.41
N CYS A 69 1.27 3.96 -9.16
CA CYS A 69 0.57 5.13 -8.68
C CYS A 69 -0.79 5.28 -9.35
N ALA A 70 -1.83 5.59 -8.60
CA ALA A 70 -3.17 5.82 -9.16
C ALA A 70 -3.79 7.11 -8.62
N TYR A 71 -4.61 7.76 -9.42
CA TYR A 71 -5.26 9.02 -9.10
C TYR A 71 -6.73 8.94 -9.49
N ARG A 72 -7.58 9.45 -8.60
CA ARG A 72 -9.02 9.58 -8.75
C ARG A 72 -9.46 10.94 -8.24
N THR A 73 -10.46 11.52 -8.88
CA THR A 73 -11.05 12.79 -8.48
C THR A 73 -11.92 12.60 -7.23
N ALA A 74 -11.30 12.78 -6.06
CA ALA A 74 -11.81 13.18 -4.74
C ALA A 74 -13.19 12.67 -4.19
N ALA A 75 -13.87 11.70 -4.79
CA ALA A 75 -15.12 11.18 -4.26
C ALA A 75 -14.87 9.94 -3.38
N GLY A 76 -14.71 10.16 -2.07
CA GLY A 76 -14.91 9.19 -0.99
C GLY A 76 -13.72 8.27 -0.68
N ILE A 77 -13.41 8.10 0.60
CA ILE A 77 -12.39 7.16 1.14
C ILE A 77 -12.80 5.67 0.94
N TYR A 78 -13.82 5.42 0.13
CA TYR A 78 -14.35 4.09 -0.12
C TYR A 78 -13.55 3.41 -1.22
N TRP A 79 -13.26 2.13 -1.02
CA TRP A 79 -12.91 1.19 -2.09
C TRP A 79 -14.07 1.22 -3.09
N PRO A 80 -13.88 1.73 -4.33
CA PRO A 80 -14.93 1.58 -5.33
C PRO A 80 -15.12 0.09 -5.61
N ASP A 81 -16.31 -0.31 -6.08
CA ASP A 81 -16.58 -1.64 -6.69
C ASP A 81 -15.81 -1.84 -8.03
N THR A 82 -14.63 -1.21 -8.14
CA THR A 82 -13.59 -1.22 -9.16
C THR A 82 -13.96 -0.63 -10.53
N PRO A 83 -13.23 0.42 -10.95
CA PRO A 83 -12.59 0.41 -12.24
C PRO A 83 -11.52 -0.69 -12.30
N ARG A 84 -11.55 -1.58 -13.32
CA ARG A 84 -10.63 -2.70 -13.50
C ARG A 84 -9.61 -2.39 -14.60
N ILE A 85 -8.36 -2.16 -14.22
CA ILE A 85 -7.24 -2.09 -15.17
C ILE A 85 -6.96 -3.49 -15.72
N ASN A 86 -7.46 -3.73 -16.94
CA ASN A 86 -7.20 -4.85 -17.83
C ASN A 86 -7.17 -6.23 -17.15
N GLY A 87 -8.29 -6.94 -17.22
CA GLY A 87 -8.53 -8.18 -16.48
C GLY A 87 -7.38 -9.20 -16.56
N LYS A 88 -7.01 -9.70 -15.37
CA LYS A 88 -6.42 -11.03 -15.08
C LYS A 88 -4.93 -11.15 -14.70
N SER A 89 -4.08 -10.12 -14.62
CA SER A 89 -2.63 -10.39 -14.40
C SER A 89 -1.84 -9.67 -13.30
N ASN A 90 -2.38 -8.79 -12.46
CA ASN A 90 -1.68 -8.40 -11.22
C ASN A 90 -2.65 -8.22 -10.05
N THR A 91 -2.37 -8.92 -8.97
CA THR A 91 -3.22 -9.09 -7.78
C THR A 91 -3.24 -7.90 -6.82
N PHE A 92 -2.52 -6.83 -7.14
CA PHE A 92 -2.50 -5.56 -6.39
C PHE A 92 -2.93 -4.34 -7.25
N ARG A 93 -3.49 -4.55 -8.45
CA ARG A 93 -3.92 -3.46 -9.36
C ARG A 93 -5.03 -2.57 -8.80
N ASN A 94 -5.77 -3.07 -7.82
CA ASN A 94 -6.81 -2.34 -7.12
C ASN A 94 -6.33 -1.80 -5.77
N TYR A 95 -5.04 -1.89 -5.44
CA TYR A 95 -4.50 -1.25 -4.24
C TYR A 95 -4.54 0.27 -4.46
N PHE A 96 -5.68 0.87 -4.12
CA PHE A 96 -6.00 2.25 -4.47
C PHE A 96 -5.26 3.22 -3.55
N TYR A 97 -4.88 4.32 -4.17
CA TYR A 97 -3.74 5.14 -3.79
C TYR A 97 -4.14 6.38 -2.99
N ASP A 98 -5.43 6.75 -3.00
CA ASP A 98 -5.95 7.85 -2.18
C ASP A 98 -5.70 7.62 -0.68
N THR A 99 -5.48 6.37 -0.28
CA THR A 99 -5.09 5.99 1.08
C THR A 99 -3.58 5.88 1.30
N PHE A 100 -2.76 5.64 0.28
CA PHE A 100 -1.39 5.16 0.51
C PHE A 100 -0.26 5.88 -0.22
N GLY A 101 -0.52 6.76 -1.19
CA GLY A 101 0.59 7.36 -1.93
C GLY A 101 1.41 6.30 -2.68
N GLY A 102 2.63 6.65 -3.11
CA GLY A 102 3.52 5.87 -3.98
C GLY A 102 3.72 4.45 -3.50
N VAL A 103 3.39 3.46 -4.33
CA VAL A 103 3.47 2.04 -3.93
C VAL A 103 4.58 1.34 -4.71
N LEU A 104 5.38 0.57 -3.99
CA LEU A 104 6.32 -0.41 -4.49
C LEU A 104 5.78 -1.79 -4.16
N ILE A 105 5.70 -2.65 -5.18
CA ILE A 105 5.30 -4.04 -5.03
C ILE A 105 6.47 -4.90 -5.43
N LEU A 106 7.03 -5.64 -4.48
CA LEU A 106 8.12 -6.58 -4.69
C LEU A 106 7.57 -8.00 -4.56
N HIS A 107 7.59 -8.74 -5.66
CA HIS A 107 7.27 -10.15 -5.69
C HIS A 107 8.54 -11.00 -5.59
N THR A 108 8.54 -11.93 -4.64
CA THR A 108 9.51 -13.02 -4.57
C THR A 108 8.86 -14.32 -5.08
N ASP A 109 9.54 -15.44 -4.93
CA ASP A 109 8.98 -16.76 -5.24
C ASP A 109 7.82 -17.13 -4.31
N LYS A 110 7.83 -16.62 -3.08
CA LYS A 110 6.90 -17.05 -2.02
C LYS A 110 6.09 -15.92 -1.42
N LEU A 111 6.56 -14.67 -1.53
CA LEU A 111 6.03 -13.54 -0.80
C LEU A 111 5.79 -12.35 -1.71
N THR A 112 4.90 -11.48 -1.28
CA THR A 112 4.78 -10.13 -1.84
C THR A 112 4.97 -9.10 -0.73
N HIS A 113 5.89 -8.18 -0.94
CA HIS A 113 6.01 -6.99 -0.10
C HIS A 113 5.28 -5.83 -0.75
N VAL A 114 4.46 -5.15 0.03
CA VAL A 114 3.83 -3.87 -0.34
C VAL A 114 4.45 -2.79 0.52
N ILE A 115 5.03 -1.77 -0.12
CA ILE A 115 5.70 -0.67 0.56
C ILE A 115 5.12 0.63 0.03
N THR A 116 4.57 1.48 0.90
CA THR A 116 3.78 2.64 0.48
C THR A 116 4.35 3.99 0.96
N HIS A 117 3.58 5.05 0.72
CA HIS A 117 3.82 6.45 1.08
C HIS A 117 4.95 7.16 0.31
N SER A 118 5.54 6.53 -0.72
CA SER A 118 6.50 7.21 -1.61
C SER A 118 5.83 8.36 -2.38
N TYR A 119 6.60 9.32 -2.91
CA TYR A 119 6.04 10.30 -3.85
C TYR A 119 6.08 9.77 -5.29
N GLY A 120 5.05 10.05 -6.10
CA GLY A 120 5.06 9.66 -7.52
C GLY A 120 6.30 10.13 -8.29
N ASN A 121 6.77 11.37 -8.08
CA ASN A 121 8.01 11.85 -8.71
C ASN A 121 9.27 11.11 -8.24
N GLN A 122 9.31 10.58 -7.01
CA GLN A 122 10.42 9.76 -6.54
C GLN A 122 10.44 8.38 -7.20
N LEU A 123 9.27 7.85 -7.56
CA LEU A 123 9.16 6.57 -8.25
C LEU A 123 9.53 6.69 -9.73
N PHE A 124 9.08 7.74 -10.41
CA PHE A 124 9.13 7.79 -11.88
C PHE A 124 10.21 8.72 -12.46
N ASN A 125 10.84 9.59 -11.65
CA ASN A 125 11.85 10.55 -12.12
C ASN A 125 13.27 10.30 -11.55
N LYS A 126 13.50 9.14 -10.93
CA LYS A 126 14.78 8.81 -10.26
C LYS A 126 15.58 7.72 -10.99
N ASP A 127 15.24 7.44 -12.25
CA ASP A 127 15.89 6.42 -13.10
C ASP A 127 16.01 5.04 -12.44
N ILE A 128 15.13 4.72 -11.48
CA ILE A 128 15.05 3.38 -10.87
C ILE A 128 14.41 2.41 -11.86
N PHE A 129 13.36 2.86 -12.55
CA PHE A 129 12.61 2.05 -13.49
C PHE A 129 12.83 2.55 -14.92
N PRO A 130 13.12 1.65 -15.87
CA PRO A 130 13.49 2.03 -17.23
C PRO A 130 12.29 2.49 -18.08
N ASP A 131 11.06 2.12 -17.69
CA ASP A 131 9.84 2.52 -18.39
C ASP A 131 8.72 2.96 -17.43
N VAL A 132 7.91 3.89 -17.93
CA VAL A 132 6.71 4.40 -17.25
C VAL A 132 5.54 4.24 -18.21
N ARG A 133 4.44 3.69 -17.70
CA ARG A 133 3.21 3.41 -18.44
C ARG A 133 2.07 4.16 -17.82
N TYR A 134 1.20 4.72 -18.65
CA TYR A 134 -0.03 5.38 -18.24
C TYR A 134 -1.25 4.54 -18.63
N HIS A 135 -2.27 4.53 -17.78
CA HIS A 135 -3.56 3.89 -18.04
C HIS A 135 -4.69 4.79 -17.57
N GLU A 136 -5.78 4.79 -18.32
CA GLU A 136 -7.01 5.51 -17.99
C GLU A 136 -8.22 4.57 -18.14
N GLU A 137 -9.08 4.52 -17.12
CA GLU A 137 -10.29 3.70 -17.14
C GLU A 137 -11.41 4.38 -17.95
N GLY A 138 -11.55 3.97 -19.21
CA GLY A 138 -12.62 4.48 -20.09
C GLY A 138 -14.07 4.12 -19.69
N LYS A 139 -14.30 3.25 -18.68
CA LYS A 139 -15.65 2.89 -18.22
C LYS A 139 -16.27 3.95 -17.30
N GLN A 140 -15.46 4.72 -16.59
CA GLN A 140 -15.92 5.77 -15.68
C GLN A 140 -15.85 7.11 -16.42
N THR A 141 -16.93 7.46 -17.12
CA THR A 141 -16.95 8.59 -18.07
C THR A 141 -16.84 9.97 -17.41
N ARG A 142 -17.19 10.10 -16.12
CA ARG A 142 -17.15 11.38 -15.40
C ARG A 142 -15.87 11.56 -14.56
N PHE A 143 -15.32 10.47 -14.03
CA PHE A 143 -14.21 10.48 -13.08
C PHE A 143 -13.35 9.21 -13.28
N PRO A 144 -12.63 9.10 -14.39
CA PRO A 144 -11.85 7.91 -14.67
C PRO A 144 -10.73 7.74 -13.65
N LEU A 145 -10.41 6.47 -13.36
CA LEU A 145 -9.16 6.13 -12.71
C LEU A 145 -8.02 6.41 -13.68
N HIS A 146 -7.02 7.15 -13.22
CA HIS A 146 -5.75 7.32 -13.92
C HIS A 146 -4.67 6.56 -13.16
N ALA A 147 -3.87 5.74 -13.84
CA ALA A 147 -2.77 5.01 -13.22
C ALA A 147 -1.48 5.17 -14.00
N ILE A 148 -0.38 5.27 -13.26
CA ILE A 148 0.99 5.31 -13.75
C ILE A 148 1.74 4.15 -13.10
N TYR A 149 2.43 3.33 -13.89
CA TYR A 149 3.14 2.15 -13.39
C TYR A 149 4.34 1.79 -14.26
N THR A 150 5.20 0.93 -13.75
CA THR A 150 6.43 0.51 -14.44
C THR A 150 6.38 -0.95 -14.82
N THR A 151 7.26 -1.40 -15.72
CA THR A 151 7.54 -2.85 -15.79
C THR A 151 8.32 -3.30 -14.55
N PRO A 152 8.19 -4.59 -14.18
CA PRO A 152 9.02 -5.15 -13.12
C PRO A 152 10.49 -5.18 -13.52
N ILE A 153 11.36 -4.81 -12.59
CA ILE A 153 12.80 -5.00 -12.67
C ILE A 153 13.23 -6.04 -11.64
N ILE A 154 14.31 -6.76 -11.93
CA ILE A 154 14.93 -7.69 -10.96
C ILE A 154 15.85 -6.89 -10.05
N VAL A 155 15.73 -7.13 -8.75
CA VAL A 155 16.54 -6.49 -7.70
C VAL A 155 17.05 -7.54 -6.75
N GLU A 156 18.20 -7.26 -6.16
CA GLU A 156 18.75 -8.01 -5.06
C GLU A 156 18.37 -7.40 -3.72
N ARG A 157 18.33 -8.24 -2.67
CA ARG A 157 18.15 -7.78 -1.30
C ARG A 157 19.14 -6.65 -0.98
N GLY A 158 18.62 -5.51 -0.53
CA GLY A 158 19.42 -4.33 -0.18
C GLY A 158 19.55 -3.28 -1.30
N ASP A 159 19.12 -3.59 -2.51
CA ASP A 159 19.06 -2.62 -3.61
C ASP A 159 18.09 -1.49 -3.27
N THR A 160 18.39 -0.28 -3.73
CA THR A 160 17.46 0.86 -3.61
C THR A 160 16.32 0.68 -4.61
N ILE A 161 15.10 0.57 -4.11
CA ILE A 161 13.88 0.37 -4.91
C ILE A 161 12.94 1.58 -4.89
N GLY A 162 13.23 2.57 -4.06
CA GLY A 162 12.47 3.82 -4.00
C GLY A 162 12.97 4.73 -2.90
N TYR A 163 12.16 5.72 -2.53
CA TYR A 163 12.50 6.69 -1.51
C TYR A 163 11.28 7.00 -0.64
N VAL A 164 11.53 7.21 0.64
CA VAL A 164 10.47 7.52 1.62
C VAL A 164 9.79 8.83 1.23
N GLY A 165 8.46 8.82 1.31
CA GLY A 165 7.65 10.00 1.09
C GLY A 165 6.68 10.25 2.25
N ASN A 166 5.60 10.96 1.94
CA ASN A 166 4.50 11.24 2.86
C ASN A 166 3.18 11.42 2.08
N GLN A 167 2.99 10.71 0.96
CA GLN A 167 1.76 10.78 0.17
C GLN A 167 0.68 9.83 0.68
N GLY A 168 -0.58 10.06 0.28
CA GLY A 168 -1.73 9.27 0.73
C GLY A 168 -2.21 9.71 2.12
N GLN A 169 -2.88 8.81 2.84
CA GLN A 169 -3.30 9.00 4.23
C GLN A 169 -2.13 8.74 5.18
N SER A 170 -1.14 9.63 5.12
CA SER A 170 0.01 9.65 6.00
C SER A 170 0.02 10.94 6.83
N THR A 171 0.32 10.83 8.12
CA THR A 171 0.40 11.97 9.04
C THR A 171 1.82 12.51 9.20
N ALA A 172 2.84 11.68 8.93
CA ALA A 172 4.26 12.03 8.97
C ALA A 172 5.07 11.07 8.07
N PRO A 173 6.27 11.44 7.59
CA PRO A 173 7.06 10.57 6.72
C PRO A 173 7.39 9.20 7.36
N HIS A 174 7.04 8.12 6.66
CA HIS A 174 7.30 6.74 7.08
C HIS A 174 7.18 5.77 5.89
N VAL A 175 7.56 4.51 6.13
CA VAL A 175 7.23 3.37 5.26
C VAL A 175 6.15 2.54 5.94
N HIS A 176 4.98 2.40 5.32
CA HIS A 176 4.01 1.35 5.67
C HIS A 176 4.37 0.09 4.88
N TRP A 177 4.66 -0.99 5.59
CA TRP A 177 5.18 -2.23 5.02
C TRP A 177 4.26 -3.42 5.32
N GLU A 178 3.74 -4.04 4.27
CA GLU A 178 2.95 -5.27 4.33
C GLU A 178 3.75 -6.45 3.75
N ILE A 179 3.48 -7.65 4.26
CA ILE A 179 3.99 -8.91 3.70
C ILE A 179 2.83 -9.88 3.52
N HIS A 180 2.66 -10.35 2.30
CA HIS A 180 1.62 -11.32 1.91
C HIS A 180 2.22 -12.65 1.48
N HIS A 181 1.45 -13.73 1.60
CA HIS A 181 1.77 -15.01 0.99
C HIS A 181 1.46 -15.01 -0.51
N GLY A 182 2.42 -15.54 -1.27
CA GLY A 182 2.34 -15.65 -2.72
C GLY A 182 2.15 -14.28 -3.36
N ARG A 183 1.25 -14.20 -4.33
CA ARG A 183 0.98 -12.97 -5.10
C ARG A 183 -0.39 -12.37 -4.81
N ALA A 184 -1.25 -13.04 -4.05
CA ALA A 184 -2.62 -12.57 -3.82
C ALA A 184 -2.66 -11.48 -2.75
N TRP A 185 -3.64 -10.58 -2.86
CA TRP A 185 -3.95 -9.70 -1.75
C TRP A 185 -4.60 -10.51 -0.63
N GLU A 186 -4.17 -10.25 0.60
CA GLU A 186 -4.66 -10.92 1.80
C GLU A 186 -5.29 -9.91 2.74
N ARG A 187 -6.32 -10.37 3.47
CA ARG A 187 -6.85 -9.62 4.60
C ARG A 187 -5.78 -9.49 5.68
N TRP A 188 -5.91 -8.48 6.54
CA TRP A 188 -4.87 -8.12 7.50
C TRP A 188 -4.50 -9.28 8.43
N GLU A 189 -5.45 -10.12 8.81
CA GLU A 189 -5.25 -11.24 9.73
C GLU A 189 -4.44 -12.40 9.13
N ASP A 190 -4.43 -12.52 7.81
CA ASP A 190 -3.74 -13.59 7.07
C ASP A 190 -2.33 -13.18 6.64
N ARG A 191 -1.96 -11.90 6.83
CA ARG A 191 -0.64 -11.37 6.45
C ARG A 191 0.44 -11.79 7.44
N ILE A 192 1.68 -11.76 6.98
CA ILE A 192 2.85 -11.98 7.82
C ILE A 192 3.20 -10.67 8.54
N ASN A 193 3.35 -10.71 9.86
CA ASN A 193 3.85 -9.57 10.63
C ASN A 193 5.31 -9.24 10.24
N PRO A 194 5.58 -8.08 9.60
CA PRO A 194 6.91 -7.72 9.13
C PRO A 194 7.94 -7.53 10.26
N ALA A 195 7.51 -7.13 11.46
CA ALA A 195 8.41 -6.96 12.60
C ALA A 195 8.95 -8.29 13.14
N ARG A 196 8.25 -9.40 12.86
CA ARG A 196 8.62 -10.76 13.29
C ARG A 196 9.18 -11.61 12.14
N TRP A 197 9.09 -11.13 10.91
CA TRP A 197 9.59 -11.85 9.74
C TRP A 197 11.13 -11.79 9.70
N ALA A 198 11.75 -12.97 9.78
CA ALA A 198 13.20 -13.11 9.90
C ALA A 198 13.95 -12.94 8.57
N GLY A 199 13.26 -13.05 7.44
CA GLY A 199 13.78 -12.86 6.08
C GLY A 199 15.03 -13.63 5.74
#